data_AF-A0A1B7WET4-F1
#
_entry.id   AF-A0A1B7WET4-F1
#
_cell.length_a   1.000
_cell.length_b   1.000
_cell.length_c   1.000
_cell.angle_alpha   90.00
_cell.angle_beta   90.00
_cell.angle_gamma   90.00
#
_symmetry.space_group_name_H-M   'P 1'
#
loop_
_entity.id
_entity.type
_entity.pdbx_description
1 polymer ?
#
loop_
_entity_poly.entity_id
_entity_poly.type
_entity_poly.pdbx_seq_one_letter_code
_entity_poly.pdbx_strand_id
1 'polypeptide(L)'
;PQPDGVLLIDESLGGKSRITDDDYIEGAPELVAEIAASSAAYDLYDKKKAYKRNGIQEYLVWQSLENKLDWFGLHDSEYILLKPDTEGIIKSQVMPGLWLSVTALLAGDMVKVLEVLQTGLNSPEHTEFLQRLSGL
;
A
#
# COMPACT_ATOMS: atom_id res chain seq x y z
N PRO A 1 -11.59 -11.39 -0.82
CA PRO A 1 -10.34 -12.17 -0.92
C PRO A 1 -9.53 -11.99 0.37
N GLN A 2 -8.71 -12.97 0.76
CA GLN A 2 -7.77 -12.81 1.86
C GLN A 2 -6.45 -12.30 1.27
N PRO A 3 -6.02 -11.07 1.60
CA PRO A 3 -4.76 -10.52 1.14
C PRO A 3 -3.57 -11.10 1.92
N ASP A 4 -2.38 -11.04 1.33
CA ASP A 4 -1.13 -11.44 2.02
C ASP A 4 -0.70 -10.41 3.08
N GLY A 5 -1.09 -9.14 2.91
CA GLY A 5 -0.86 -8.09 3.89
C GLY A 5 -1.86 -6.94 3.76
N VAL A 6 -2.09 -6.25 4.88
CA VAL A 6 -2.92 -5.04 4.96
C VAL A 6 -2.26 -3.98 5.83
N LEU A 7 -2.54 -2.71 5.54
CA LEU A 7 -2.35 -1.62 6.49
C LEU A 7 -3.68 -0.93 6.72
N LEU A 8 -4.00 -0.74 8.00
CA LEU A 8 -5.22 -0.13 8.48
C LEU A 8 -4.87 1.13 9.24
N ILE A 9 -5.63 2.21 9.03
CA ILE A 9 -5.75 3.30 9.99
C ILE A 9 -6.81 2.87 10.99
N ASP A 10 -6.56 3.12 12.29
CA ASP A 10 -7.53 2.81 13.34
C ASP A 10 -8.86 3.55 13.08
N GLU A 11 -9.99 2.87 13.26
CA GLU A 11 -11.33 3.46 13.04
C GLU A 11 -11.55 4.70 13.92
N SER A 12 -10.99 4.73 15.14
CA SER A 12 -11.03 5.90 16.03
C SER A 12 -10.26 7.12 15.51
N LEU A 13 -9.34 6.91 14.56
CA LEU A 13 -8.56 7.94 13.87
C LEU A 13 -9.09 8.24 12.45
N GLY A 14 -10.27 7.73 12.10
CA GLY A 14 -10.92 7.97 10.81
C GLY A 14 -10.62 6.94 9.72
N GLY A 15 -10.04 5.79 10.09
CA GLY A 15 -9.90 4.64 9.19
C GLY A 15 -11.24 4.08 8.73
N LYS A 16 -11.25 3.40 7.57
CA LYS A 16 -12.48 2.87 6.95
C LYS A 16 -12.72 1.39 7.20
N SER A 17 -11.92 0.78 8.05
CA SER A 17 -12.03 -0.64 8.38
C SER A 17 -11.70 -0.90 9.84
N ARG A 18 -12.18 -2.04 10.33
CA ARG A 18 -11.92 -2.53 11.68
C ARG A 18 -11.68 -4.04 11.66
N ILE A 19 -10.96 -4.51 12.65
CA ILE A 19 -10.83 -5.94 12.95
C ILE A 19 -11.94 -6.28 13.96
N THR A 20 -12.75 -7.27 13.62
CA THR A 20 -13.84 -7.77 14.47
C THR A 20 -13.30 -8.76 15.51
N ASP A 21 -14.11 -9.06 16.53
CA ASP A 21 -13.76 -10.02 17.59
C ASP A 21 -13.50 -11.44 17.07
N ASP A 22 -14.02 -11.77 15.88
CA ASP A 22 -13.81 -13.04 15.17
C ASP A 22 -12.61 -12.97 14.19
N ASP A 23 -11.71 -11.98 14.34
CA ASP A 23 -10.51 -11.73 13.53
C ASP A 23 -10.77 -11.42 12.04
N TYR A 24 -12.01 -11.08 11.66
CA TYR A 24 -12.33 -10.64 10.30
C TYR A 24 -12.15 -9.14 10.14
N ILE A 25 -11.67 -8.72 8.96
CA ILE A 25 -11.64 -7.32 8.55
C ILE A 25 -13.00 -6.96 7.95
N GLU A 26 -13.65 -5.95 8.53
CA GLU A 26 -14.84 -5.31 7.97
C GLU A 26 -14.50 -3.91 7.46
N GLY A 27 -15.02 -3.55 6.28
CA GLY A 27 -14.71 -2.28 5.62
C GLY A 27 -13.53 -2.38 4.65
N ALA A 28 -13.07 -1.24 4.15
CA ALA A 28 -12.01 -1.17 3.15
C ALA A 28 -10.70 -0.73 3.83
N PRO A 29 -9.68 -1.60 3.88
CA PRO A 29 -8.32 -1.21 4.24
C PRO A 29 -7.82 -0.04 3.39
N GLU A 30 -6.94 0.77 3.97
CA GLU A 30 -6.26 1.82 3.23
C GLU A 30 -5.28 1.25 2.21
N LEU A 31 -4.57 0.16 2.56
CA LEU A 31 -3.66 -0.54 1.66
C LEU A 31 -3.80 -2.06 1.77
N VAL A 32 -3.78 -2.72 0.61
CA VAL A 32 -3.64 -4.18 0.48
C VAL A 32 -2.35 -4.51 -0.27
N ALA A 33 -1.64 -5.55 0.19
CA ALA A 33 -0.48 -6.13 -0.46
C ALA A 33 -0.72 -7.60 -0.85
N GLU A 34 -0.24 -7.98 -2.04
CA GLU A 34 -0.25 -9.35 -2.55
C GLU A 34 1.14 -9.73 -3.08
N ILE A 35 1.51 -10.99 -2.88
CA ILE A 35 2.69 -11.62 -3.47
C ILE A 35 2.18 -12.61 -4.52
N ALA A 36 2.54 -12.39 -5.77
CA ALA A 36 2.18 -13.25 -6.87
C ALA A 36 3.42 -13.74 -7.61
N ALA A 37 3.31 -14.92 -8.21
CA ALA A 37 4.33 -15.39 -9.13
C ALA A 37 4.41 -14.49 -10.38
N SER A 38 3.26 -14.09 -10.94
CA SER A 38 3.18 -13.30 -12.18
C SER A 38 1.89 -12.48 -12.29
N SER A 39 1.92 -11.37 -13.04
CA SER A 39 0.72 -10.56 -13.37
C SER A 39 -0.33 -11.33 -14.18
N ALA A 40 0.06 -12.40 -14.88
CA ALA A 40 -0.87 -13.23 -15.64
C ALA A 40 -1.69 -14.19 -14.75
N ALA A 41 -1.44 -14.22 -13.44
CA ALA A 41 -2.23 -15.03 -12.52
C ALA A 41 -3.69 -14.57 -12.56
N TYR A 42 -4.60 -15.48 -12.97
CA TYR A 42 -6.03 -15.20 -13.06
C TYR A 42 -6.61 -14.60 -11.77
N ASP A 43 -6.14 -15.09 -10.61
CA ASP A 43 -6.54 -14.59 -9.29
C ASP A 43 -6.25 -13.09 -9.09
N LEU A 44 -5.16 -12.55 -9.65
CA LEU A 44 -4.84 -11.13 -9.52
C LEU A 44 -5.85 -10.23 -10.24
N TYR A 45 -6.38 -10.66 -11.39
CA TYR A 45 -7.38 -9.89 -12.12
C TYR A 45 -8.67 -9.77 -11.30
N ASP A 46 -9.13 -10.89 -10.75
CA ASP A 46 -10.35 -10.95 -9.93
C ASP A 46 -10.17 -10.20 -8.61
N LYS A 47 -9.03 -10.38 -7.93
CA LYS A 47 -8.67 -9.63 -6.71
C LYS A 47 -8.61 -8.14 -6.97
N LYS A 48 -7.88 -7.69 -8.01
CA LYS A 48 -7.78 -6.27 -8.36
C LYS A 48 -9.17 -5.67 -8.62
N LYS A 49 -10.06 -6.38 -9.33
CA LYS A 49 -11.43 -5.93 -9.57
C LYS A 49 -12.25 -5.86 -8.28
N ALA A 50 -12.09 -6.84 -7.39
CA ALA A 50 -12.74 -6.86 -6.08
C ALA A 50 -12.27 -5.70 -5.19
N TYR A 51 -10.96 -5.48 -5.06
CA TYR A 51 -10.40 -4.39 -4.26
C TYR A 51 -10.82 -3.01 -4.78
N LYS A 52 -10.79 -2.83 -6.11
CA LYS A 52 -11.28 -1.60 -6.77
C LYS A 52 -12.75 -1.32 -6.43
N ARG A 53 -13.62 -2.34 -6.57
CA ARG A 53 -15.06 -2.22 -6.29
C ARG A 53 -15.34 -1.91 -4.83
N ASN A 54 -14.52 -2.41 -3.90
CA ASN A 54 -14.66 -2.15 -2.47
C ASN A 54 -14.00 -0.84 -2.02
N GLY A 55 -13.39 -0.07 -2.94
CA GLY A 55 -12.82 1.24 -2.60
C GLY A 55 -11.52 1.18 -1.81
N ILE A 56 -10.75 0.09 -1.92
CA ILE A 56 -9.42 0.01 -1.32
C ILE A 56 -8.52 1.03 -2.01
N GLN A 57 -7.97 1.95 -1.22
CA GLN A 57 -7.35 3.16 -1.77
C GLN A 57 -5.99 2.87 -2.41
N GLU A 58 -5.22 1.95 -1.86
CA GLU A 58 -3.95 1.51 -2.43
C GLU A 58 -3.83 -0.01 -2.52
N TYR A 59 -3.25 -0.46 -3.63
CA TYR A 59 -3.07 -1.88 -3.92
C TYR A 59 -1.66 -2.14 -4.43
N LEU A 60 -0.87 -2.90 -3.68
CA LEU A 60 0.51 -3.25 -3.99
C LEU A 60 0.61 -4.73 -4.37
N VAL A 61 1.32 -5.03 -5.45
CA VAL A 61 1.55 -6.39 -5.94
C VAL A 61 3.04 -6.60 -6.19
N TRP A 62 3.65 -7.52 -5.46
CA TRP A 62 4.98 -8.02 -5.76
C TRP A 62 4.87 -9.23 -6.69
N GLN A 63 5.35 -9.10 -7.92
CA GLN A 63 5.47 -10.18 -8.90
C GLN A 63 6.87 -10.79 -8.86
N SER A 64 7.00 -11.96 -8.25
CA SER A 64 8.30 -12.56 -7.95
C SER A 64 9.04 -13.11 -9.18
N LEU A 65 8.35 -13.60 -10.22
CA LEU A 65 9.01 -14.10 -11.43
C LEU A 65 9.47 -12.97 -12.36
N GLU A 66 8.68 -11.91 -12.48
CA GLU A 66 9.04 -10.72 -13.27
C GLU A 66 9.98 -9.77 -12.52
N ASN A 67 10.29 -10.08 -11.25
CA ASN A 67 11.02 -9.21 -10.34
C ASN A 67 10.51 -7.77 -10.41
N LYS A 68 9.20 -7.59 -10.17
CA LYS A 68 8.49 -6.34 -10.41
C LYS A 68 7.57 -5.99 -9.24
N LEU A 69 7.51 -4.70 -8.92
CA LEU A 69 6.54 -4.13 -8.00
C LEU A 69 5.55 -3.27 -8.79
N ASP A 70 4.26 -3.58 -8.70
CA ASP A 70 3.19 -2.71 -9.17
C ASP A 70 2.44 -2.16 -7.96
N TRP A 71 2.36 -0.83 -7.82
CA TRP A 71 1.62 -0.18 -6.75
C TRP A 71 0.60 0.78 -7.36
N PHE A 72 -0.68 0.56 -7.09
CA PHE A 72 -1.78 1.33 -7.63
C PHE A 72 -2.40 2.22 -6.55
N GLY A 73 -2.80 3.44 -6.93
CA GLY A 73 -3.69 4.30 -6.18
C GLY A 73 -5.08 4.36 -6.83
N LEU A 74 -6.14 4.38 -6.04
CA LEU A 74 -7.52 4.53 -6.51
C LEU A 74 -7.83 6.01 -6.76
N HIS A 75 -8.19 6.34 -8.00
CA HIS A 75 -8.60 7.67 -8.42
C HIS A 75 -9.83 7.56 -9.33
N ASP A 76 -10.90 8.28 -9.01
CA ASP A 76 -12.15 8.26 -9.76
C ASP A 76 -12.66 6.83 -10.07
N SER A 77 -12.59 5.94 -9.07
CA SER A 77 -12.96 4.51 -9.16
C SER A 77 -12.08 3.66 -10.08
N GLU A 78 -10.92 4.17 -10.51
CA GLU A 78 -9.94 3.47 -11.32
C GLU A 78 -8.59 3.35 -10.62
N TYR A 79 -7.91 2.22 -10.81
CA TYR A 79 -6.57 2.01 -10.28
C TYR A 79 -5.52 2.55 -11.24
N ILE A 80 -4.80 3.57 -10.80
CA ILE A 80 -3.71 4.22 -11.53
C ILE A 80 -2.38 3.75 -10.94
N LEU A 81 -1.45 3.32 -11.80
CA LEU A 81 -0.13 2.88 -11.36
C LEU A 81 0.68 4.08 -10.85
N LEU A 82 1.10 4.02 -9.59
CA LEU A 82 2.02 4.97 -8.98
C LEU A 82 3.40 4.77 -9.60
N LYS A 83 4.03 5.87 -10.02
CA LYS A 83 5.35 5.86 -10.63
C LYS A 83 6.40 6.22 -9.59
N PRO A 84 7.59 5.59 -9.64
CA PRO A 84 8.70 6.04 -8.84
C PRO A 84 9.10 7.46 -9.24
N ASP A 85 9.59 8.23 -8.28
CA ASP A 85 10.22 9.52 -8.54
C ASP A 85 11.62 9.37 -9.18
N THR A 86 12.33 10.49 -9.32
CA THR A 86 13.68 10.51 -9.90
C THR A 86 14.71 9.70 -9.12
N GLU A 87 14.45 9.39 -7.85
CA GLU A 87 15.31 8.57 -6.98
C GLU A 87 14.89 7.09 -6.99
N GLY A 88 13.88 6.72 -7.77
CA GLY A 88 13.38 5.34 -7.82
C GLY A 88 12.48 4.98 -6.65
N ILE A 89 11.90 5.97 -5.95
CA ILE A 89 11.08 5.77 -4.75
C ILE A 89 9.60 5.93 -5.12
N ILE A 90 8.79 4.93 -4.78
CA ILE A 90 7.31 5.06 -4.81
C ILE A 90 6.86 5.50 -3.41
N LYS A 91 5.98 6.51 -3.36
CA LYS A 91 5.44 7.09 -2.13
C LYS A 91 3.94 6.86 -2.07
N SER A 92 3.46 6.31 -0.96
CA SER A 92 2.03 6.20 -0.69
C SER A 92 1.38 7.59 -0.70
N GLN A 93 0.18 7.66 -1.28
CA GLN A 93 -0.70 8.83 -1.28
C GLN A 93 -1.66 8.81 -0.08
N VAL A 94 -1.93 7.65 0.50
CA VAL A 94 -2.87 7.43 1.61
C VAL A 94 -2.15 7.35 2.97
N MET A 95 -0.93 6.82 2.97
CA MET A 95 -0.07 6.70 4.14
C MET A 95 1.20 7.55 3.96
N PRO A 96 1.12 8.89 4.03
CA PRO A 96 2.29 9.75 3.90
C PRO A 96 3.42 9.28 4.82
N GLY A 97 4.62 9.13 4.26
CA GLY A 97 5.80 8.57 4.94
C GLY A 97 6.07 7.10 4.64
N LEU A 98 5.09 6.34 4.11
CA LEU A 98 5.35 5.00 3.55
C LEU A 98 6.00 5.13 2.18
N TRP A 99 7.34 5.15 2.17
CA TRP A 99 8.17 5.30 0.99
C TRP A 99 8.97 4.01 0.74
N LEU A 100 8.98 3.53 -0.50
CA LEU A 100 9.68 2.30 -0.87
C LEU A 100 10.61 2.56 -2.05
N SER A 101 11.90 2.25 -1.90
CA SER A 101 12.84 2.17 -3.03
C SER A 101 12.57 0.91 -3.82
N VAL A 102 12.14 1.05 -5.08
CA VAL A 102 11.80 -0.08 -5.94
C VAL A 102 13.03 -0.94 -6.21
N THR A 103 14.15 -0.30 -6.57
CA THR A 103 15.40 -1.02 -6.86
C THR A 103 15.91 -1.81 -5.66
N ALA A 104 15.91 -1.22 -4.46
CA ALA A 104 16.36 -1.91 -3.26
C ALA A 104 15.46 -3.11 -2.92
N LEU A 105 14.14 -2.93 -3.02
CA LEU A 105 13.17 -3.96 -2.72
C LEU A 105 13.30 -5.15 -3.68
N LEU A 106 13.45 -4.89 -4.97
CA LEU A 106 13.68 -5.92 -6.00
C LEU A 106 15.07 -6.57 -5.94
N ALA A 107 16.04 -5.92 -5.29
CA ALA A 107 17.37 -6.47 -5.03
C ALA A 107 17.44 -7.24 -3.69
N GLY A 108 16.39 -7.20 -2.87
CA GLY A 108 16.38 -7.76 -1.52
C GLY A 108 17.24 -6.97 -0.52
N ASP A 109 17.63 -5.73 -0.84
CA ASP A 109 18.39 -4.85 0.05
C ASP A 109 17.46 -4.21 1.09
N MET A 110 17.13 -4.99 2.11
CA MET A 110 16.23 -4.55 3.17
C MET A 110 16.81 -3.45 4.05
N VAL A 111 18.15 -3.32 4.13
CA VAL A 111 18.78 -2.20 4.84
C VAL A 111 18.39 -0.90 4.12
N LYS A 112 18.56 -0.86 2.80
CA LYS A 112 18.21 0.33 2.02
C LYS A 112 16.71 0.62 2.00
N VAL A 113 15.87 -0.41 1.93
CA VAL A 113 14.41 -0.25 2.03
C VAL A 113 14.03 0.43 3.35
N LEU A 114 14.58 -0.04 4.47
CA LEU A 114 14.29 0.52 5.79
C LEU A 114 14.83 1.94 5.97
N GLU A 115 16.00 2.27 5.41
CA GLU A 115 16.51 3.65 5.40
C GLU A 115 15.56 4.63 4.69
N VAL A 116 15.06 4.23 3.52
CA VAL A 116 14.12 5.05 2.74
C VAL A 116 12.79 5.20 3.47
N LEU A 117 12.28 4.12 4.06
CA LEU A 117 11.09 4.18 4.92
C LEU A 117 11.31 5.13 6.10
N GLN A 118 12.46 5.04 6.78
CA GLN A 118 12.76 5.90 7.91
C GLN A 118 12.85 7.38 7.51
N THR A 119 13.36 7.67 6.31
CA THR A 119 13.37 9.03 5.75
C THR A 119 11.94 9.53 5.51
N GLY A 120 11.06 8.67 4.98
CA GLY A 120 9.64 8.99 4.81
C GLY A 120 8.91 9.22 6.14
N LEU A 121 9.14 8.38 7.14
CA LEU A 121 8.54 8.55 8.48
C LEU A 121 9.04 9.80 9.21
N ASN A 122 10.25 10.28 8.89
CA ASN A 122 10.79 11.53 9.45
C ASN A 122 10.44 12.78 8.61
N SER A 123 9.63 12.63 7.57
CA SER A 123 9.29 13.72 6.67
C SER A 123 8.23 14.67 7.25
N PRO A 124 8.17 15.93 6.79
CA PRO A 124 7.08 16.85 7.12
C PRO A 124 5.71 16.28 6.76
N GLU A 125 5.57 15.59 5.63
CA GLU A 125 4.31 15.03 5.17
C GLU A 125 3.78 13.94 6.11
N HIS A 126 4.68 13.14 6.70
CA HIS A 126 4.28 12.18 7.74
C HIS A 126 3.89 12.90 9.05
N THR A 127 4.62 13.95 9.41
CA THR A 127 4.29 14.76 10.60
C THR A 127 2.90 15.38 10.48
N GLU A 128 2.59 15.99 9.33
CA GLU A 128 1.27 16.55 9.03
C GLU A 128 0.17 15.46 8.98
N PHE A 129 0.51 14.26 8.51
CA PHE A 129 -0.41 13.12 8.55
C PHE A 129 -0.76 12.72 9.98
N LEU A 130 0.21 12.61 10.87
CA LEU A 130 -0.02 12.30 12.29
C LEU A 130 -0.87 13.39 12.98
N GLN A 131 -0.61 14.67 12.69
CA GLN A 131 -1.41 15.78 13.20
C GLN A 131 -2.88 15.62 12.80
N ARG A 132 -3.14 15.43 11.50
CA ARG A 132 -4.50 15.19 10.98
C ARG A 132 -5.19 14.00 11.64
N LEU A 133 -4.49 12.89 11.85
CA LEU A 133 -5.06 11.71 12.52
C LEU A 133 -5.40 12.00 13.99
N SER A 134 -4.56 12.77 14.68
CA SER A 134 -4.79 13.16 16.08
C SER A 134 -5.85 14.25 16.28
N GLY A 135 -6.39 14.81 15.18
CA GLY A 135 -7.32 15.94 15.22
C GLY A 135 -6.66 17.28 15.59
N LEU A 136 -5.34 17.39 15.43
CA LEU A 136 -4.52 18.60 15.59
C LEU A 136 -4.24 19.24 14.22
#